data_AF-A0A931W9X0-F1
#
_entry.id   AF-A0A931W9X0-F1
#
_cell.length_a   1.000
_cell.length_b   1.000
_cell.length_c   1.000
_cell.angle_alpha   90.00
_cell.angle_beta   90.00
_cell.angle_gamma   90.00
#
_symmetry.space_group_name_H-M   'P 1'
#
loop_
_entity.id
_entity.type
_entity.pdbx_description
1 polymer ?
#
loop_
_entity_poly.entity_id
_entity_poly.type
_entity_poly.pdbx_seq_one_letter_code
_entity_poly.pdbx_strand_id
1 'polypeptide(L)'
;MVETKVGYPYVKGKYGIPFKDLPVNIRSITKGGSGSLLHYDIRRDSIEIEDEEFSGYHVSAKVVEDTFIAAVHTRRYITGERHPDLFARRFLIFAYEYFLSNGYEINTYSSYWIPSLDKFASTNYSQYSRMLKKGIDPEDAAKATWTGRLAGEFGFTEIESMAEDESGGLRVVFKKPDQG
;
A
#
# COMPACT_ATOMS: atom_id res chain seq x y z
N MET A 1 29.03 -21.31 -6.81
CA MET A 1 29.18 -19.84 -6.84
C MET A 1 27.79 -19.26 -6.83
N VAL A 2 27.38 -18.59 -5.76
CA VAL A 2 26.10 -17.86 -5.72
C VAL A 2 26.45 -16.44 -6.15
N GLU A 3 26.11 -16.09 -7.39
CA GLU A 3 26.25 -14.72 -7.88
C GLU A 3 25.47 -13.80 -6.95
N THR A 4 26.22 -12.90 -6.33
CA THR A 4 25.71 -11.89 -5.42
C THR A 4 25.48 -10.61 -6.20
N LYS A 5 24.29 -10.05 -6.02
CA LYS A 5 23.88 -8.66 -6.30
C LYS A 5 23.74 -8.25 -7.77
N VAL A 6 22.54 -8.43 -8.31
CA VAL A 6 21.98 -7.37 -9.17
C VAL A 6 21.55 -6.23 -8.24
N GLY A 7 22.51 -5.42 -7.81
CA GLY A 7 22.20 -4.13 -7.22
C GLY A 7 21.73 -3.24 -8.35
N TYR A 8 20.44 -2.87 -8.36
CA TYR A 8 19.89 -1.90 -9.31
C TYR A 8 20.81 -0.68 -9.43
N PRO A 9 20.91 -0.04 -10.62
CA PRO A 9 21.83 1.06 -10.84
C PRO A 9 21.48 2.22 -9.91
N TYR A 10 22.17 2.31 -8.78
CA TYR A 10 21.98 3.38 -7.80
C TYR A 10 22.17 4.74 -8.48
N VAL A 11 21.09 5.50 -8.63
CA VAL A 11 21.17 6.88 -9.09
C VAL A 11 21.24 7.77 -7.85
N LYS A 12 22.43 8.34 -7.62
CA LYS A 12 22.69 9.18 -6.44
C LYS A 12 21.64 10.29 -6.31
N GLY A 13 20.92 10.28 -5.19
CA GLY A 13 19.92 11.29 -4.84
C GLY A 13 18.53 11.08 -5.47
N LYS A 14 18.29 10.03 -6.26
CA LYS A 14 16.97 9.71 -6.80
C LYS A 14 16.41 8.45 -6.16
N TYR A 15 15.17 8.53 -5.68
CA TYR A 15 14.43 7.42 -5.12
C TYR A 15 12.94 7.59 -5.40
N GLY A 16 12.27 6.49 -5.71
CA GLY A 16 10.83 6.44 -5.83
C GLY A 16 10.32 6.65 -7.25
N ILE A 17 9.00 6.52 -7.38
CA ILE A 17 8.30 6.67 -8.65
C ILE A 17 8.04 8.16 -8.92
N PRO A 18 8.34 8.67 -10.12
CA PRO A 18 8.00 10.05 -10.51
C PRO A 18 6.52 10.15 -10.89
N PHE A 19 5.62 9.99 -9.91
CA PHE A 19 4.16 9.90 -10.16
C PHE A 19 3.58 11.04 -11.01
N LYS A 20 4.11 12.26 -10.88
CA LYS A 20 3.64 13.44 -11.63
C LYS A 20 3.89 13.35 -13.14
N ASP A 21 4.86 12.54 -13.54
CA ASP A 21 5.31 12.41 -14.93
C ASP A 21 4.73 11.15 -15.60
N LEU A 22 3.97 10.33 -14.86
CA LEU A 22 3.36 9.13 -15.41
C LEU A 22 2.13 9.49 -16.24
N PRO A 23 2.08 9.10 -17.53
CA PRO A 23 0.86 9.16 -18.31
C PRO A 23 -0.26 8.32 -17.66
N VAL A 24 -1.48 8.81 -17.78
CA VAL A 24 -2.69 8.19 -17.21
C VAL A 24 -3.51 7.52 -18.30
N ASN A 25 -4.40 6.60 -17.92
CA ASN A 25 -5.25 5.79 -18.82
C ASN A 25 -4.47 4.90 -19.79
N ILE A 26 -3.30 4.42 -19.36
CA ILE A 26 -2.45 3.52 -20.15
C ILE A 26 -1.80 2.45 -19.26
N ARG A 27 -1.40 1.36 -19.91
CA ARG A 27 -0.41 0.41 -19.38
C ARG A 27 0.93 0.67 -20.07
N SER A 28 2.00 0.80 -19.30
CA SER A 28 3.35 1.02 -19.84
C SER A 28 4.44 0.65 -18.85
N ILE A 29 5.69 0.90 -19.23
CA ILE A 29 6.88 0.71 -18.40
C ILE A 29 7.48 2.09 -18.12
N THR A 30 7.91 2.30 -16.88
CA THR A 30 8.68 3.48 -16.48
C THR A 30 9.94 3.08 -15.75
N LYS A 31 10.86 4.03 -15.59
CA LYS A 31 12.09 3.85 -14.82
C LYS A 31 11.96 4.56 -13.48
N GLY A 32 12.05 3.80 -12.40
CA GLY A 32 12.06 4.35 -11.04
C GLY A 32 13.34 5.13 -10.73
N GLY A 33 13.35 5.81 -9.58
CA GLY A 33 14.47 6.60 -9.10
C GLY A 33 15.78 5.81 -8.94
N SER A 34 15.71 4.55 -8.53
CA SER A 34 16.87 3.64 -8.49
C SER A 34 17.20 2.98 -9.82
N GLY A 35 16.51 3.37 -10.89
CA GLY A 35 16.70 2.82 -12.21
C GLY A 35 16.08 1.45 -12.46
N SER A 36 15.31 0.92 -11.51
CA SER A 36 14.47 -0.27 -11.70
C SER A 36 13.41 0.01 -12.76
N LEU A 37 13.08 -1.00 -13.57
CA LEU A 37 11.97 -0.92 -14.50
C LEU A 37 10.69 -1.35 -13.80
N LEU A 38 9.65 -0.56 -13.96
CA LEU A 38 8.36 -0.74 -13.30
C LEU A 38 7.27 -0.79 -14.36
N HIS A 39 6.50 -1.88 -14.38
CA HIS A 39 5.23 -1.91 -15.12
C HIS A 39 4.20 -1.13 -14.32
N TYR A 40 3.45 -0.27 -15.00
CA TYR A 40 2.31 0.41 -14.39
C TYR A 40 1.08 0.33 -15.29
N ASP A 41 -0.08 0.22 -14.68
CA ASP A 41 -1.40 0.35 -15.30
C ASP A 41 -2.18 1.37 -14.49
N ILE A 42 -2.31 2.58 -15.04
CA ILE A 42 -3.09 3.66 -14.44
C ILE A 42 -4.36 3.82 -15.26
N ARG A 43 -5.50 3.51 -14.64
CA ARG A 43 -6.85 3.68 -15.19
C ARG A 43 -7.58 4.72 -14.37
N ARG A 44 -8.84 4.99 -14.73
CA ARG A 44 -9.68 5.95 -14.00
C ARG A 44 -9.94 5.50 -12.55
N ASP A 45 -10.20 4.22 -12.34
CA ASP A 45 -10.63 3.61 -11.08
C ASP A 45 -9.59 2.70 -10.43
N SER A 46 -8.48 2.42 -11.11
CA SER A 46 -7.42 1.55 -10.59
C SER A 46 -6.03 2.04 -10.95
N ILE A 47 -5.08 1.86 -10.05
CA ILE A 47 -3.65 2.07 -10.28
C ILE A 47 -2.93 0.83 -9.79
N GLU A 48 -2.11 0.24 -10.65
CA GLU A 48 -1.23 -0.88 -10.32
C GLU A 48 0.19 -0.56 -10.76
N ILE A 49 1.17 -0.87 -9.91
CA ILE A 49 2.60 -0.74 -10.22
C ILE A 49 3.34 -1.95 -9.66
N GLU A 50 4.06 -2.64 -10.52
CA GLU A 50 4.86 -3.83 -10.19
C GLU A 50 6.30 -3.65 -10.69
N ASP A 51 7.27 -4.24 -9.99
CA ASP A 51 8.63 -4.35 -10.48
C ASP A 51 8.71 -5.40 -11.60
N GLU A 52 9.36 -5.04 -12.71
CA GLU A 52 9.45 -5.89 -13.91
C GLU A 52 10.27 -7.16 -13.68
N GLU A 53 11.35 -7.07 -12.90
CA GLU A 53 12.31 -8.17 -12.72
C GLU A 53 11.92 -9.08 -11.54
N PHE A 54 11.21 -8.53 -10.55
CA PHE A 54 10.88 -9.20 -9.30
C PHE A 54 9.39 -9.09 -8.98
N SER A 55 8.63 -10.06 -9.50
CA SER A 55 7.17 -10.24 -9.37
C SER A 55 6.58 -10.30 -7.95
N GLY A 56 7.37 -10.11 -6.91
CA GLY A 56 6.91 -9.96 -5.52
C GLY A 56 6.77 -8.52 -5.05
N TYR A 57 7.30 -7.54 -5.79
CA TYR A 57 7.18 -6.13 -5.43
C TYR A 57 6.07 -5.48 -6.23
N HIS A 58 5.00 -5.10 -5.55
CA HIS A 58 3.80 -4.55 -6.17
C HIS A 58 3.05 -3.63 -5.21
N VAL A 59 2.48 -2.56 -5.75
CA VAL A 59 1.50 -1.71 -5.08
C VAL A 59 0.30 -1.51 -6.00
N SER A 60 -0.90 -1.65 -5.45
CA SER A 60 -2.12 -1.27 -6.15
C SER A 60 -3.10 -0.55 -5.26
N ALA A 61 -3.91 0.28 -5.90
CA ALA A 61 -5.04 0.94 -5.31
C ALA A 61 -6.19 0.96 -6.32
N LYS A 62 -7.42 0.85 -5.84
CA LYS A 62 -8.61 1.01 -6.67
C LYS A 62 -9.75 1.61 -5.86
N VAL A 63 -10.73 2.17 -6.56
CA VAL A 63 -12.01 2.55 -5.97
C VAL A 63 -13.09 1.61 -6.47
N VAL A 64 -13.84 1.03 -5.55
CA VAL A 64 -15.07 0.28 -5.85
C VAL A 64 -16.18 0.95 -5.07
N GLU A 65 -17.20 1.42 -5.78
CA GLU A 65 -18.25 2.27 -5.21
C GLU A 65 -17.63 3.52 -4.54
N ASP A 66 -17.65 3.62 -3.22
CA ASP A 66 -17.05 4.71 -2.43
C ASP A 66 -15.86 4.24 -1.56
N THR A 67 -15.37 3.01 -1.79
CA THR A 67 -14.30 2.40 -1.02
C THR A 67 -12.97 2.49 -1.74
N PHE A 68 -12.00 3.17 -1.14
CA PHE A 68 -10.59 3.10 -1.55
C PHE A 68 -9.98 1.81 -1.02
N ILE A 69 -9.49 0.94 -1.90
CA ILE A 69 -8.89 -0.37 -1.54
C ILE A 69 -7.43 -0.35 -1.93
N ALA A 70 -6.54 -0.73 -1.01
CA ALA A 70 -5.10 -0.75 -1.25
C ALA A 70 -4.46 -2.11 -0.94
N ALA A 71 -3.55 -2.56 -1.82
CA ALA A 71 -2.67 -3.70 -1.60
C ALA A 71 -1.20 -3.26 -1.75
N VAL A 72 -0.35 -3.65 -0.80
CA VAL A 72 1.04 -3.15 -0.71
C VAL A 72 1.98 -4.29 -0.38
N HIS A 73 2.87 -4.60 -1.33
CA HIS A 73 3.91 -5.60 -1.24
C HIS A 73 5.25 -4.95 -1.62
N THR A 74 5.88 -4.26 -0.66
CA THR A 74 7.09 -3.44 -0.92
C THR A 74 8.31 -3.92 -0.15
N ARG A 75 8.17 -5.02 0.59
CA ARG A 75 9.22 -5.58 1.45
C ARG A 75 9.16 -7.11 1.38
N ARG A 76 10.30 -7.74 1.12
CA ARG A 76 10.46 -9.19 1.28
C ARG A 76 10.47 -9.52 2.75
N TYR A 77 9.62 -10.45 3.16
CA TYR A 77 9.57 -10.87 4.56
C TYR A 77 10.89 -11.52 5.03
N ILE A 78 11.39 -12.50 4.28
CA ILE A 78 12.54 -13.33 4.67
C ILE A 78 13.81 -12.47 4.86
N THR A 79 14.10 -11.58 3.92
CA THR A 79 15.32 -10.75 3.95
C THR A 79 15.09 -9.39 4.60
N GLY A 80 13.84 -8.99 4.78
CA GLY A 80 13.47 -7.64 5.20
C GLY A 80 13.76 -6.56 4.15
N GLU A 81 14.25 -6.93 2.96
CA GLU A 81 14.66 -6.04 1.89
C GLU A 81 13.46 -5.29 1.31
N ARG A 82 13.59 -3.97 1.25
CA ARG A 82 12.56 -3.07 0.70
C ARG A 82 12.87 -2.77 -0.76
N HIS A 83 11.82 -2.68 -1.57
CA HIS A 83 11.97 -2.15 -2.92
C HIS A 83 12.50 -0.71 -2.84
N PRO A 84 13.54 -0.34 -3.61
CA PRO A 84 14.12 1.00 -3.57
C PRO A 84 13.19 2.10 -4.08
N ASP A 85 12.19 1.76 -4.90
CA ASP A 85 11.26 2.73 -5.49
C ASP A 85 9.79 2.64 -5.03
N LEU A 86 9.35 1.49 -4.48
CA LEU A 86 7.92 1.33 -4.13
C LEU A 86 7.64 1.88 -2.72
N PHE A 87 7.62 3.21 -2.60
CA PHE A 87 7.27 3.89 -1.35
C PHE A 87 5.75 3.87 -1.12
N ALA A 88 5.27 2.85 -0.42
CA ALA A 88 3.85 2.61 -0.16
C ALA A 88 3.05 3.86 0.26
N ARG A 89 3.52 4.63 1.25
CA ARG A 89 2.81 5.83 1.70
C ARG A 89 2.67 6.88 0.60
N ARG A 90 3.73 7.12 -0.20
CA ARG A 90 3.69 8.07 -1.32
C ARG A 90 2.72 7.61 -2.40
N PHE A 91 2.76 6.31 -2.71
CA PHE A 91 1.83 5.69 -3.65
C PHE A 91 0.37 5.87 -3.22
N LEU A 92 0.03 5.58 -1.96
CA LEU A 92 -1.35 5.68 -1.48
C LEU A 92 -1.86 7.12 -1.46
N ILE A 93 -1.02 8.10 -1.11
CA ILE A 93 -1.39 9.53 -1.20
C ILE A 93 -1.68 9.91 -2.65
N PHE A 94 -0.77 9.56 -3.57
CA PHE A 94 -0.97 9.82 -4.99
C PHE A 94 -2.25 9.18 -5.51
N ALA A 95 -2.48 7.90 -5.20
CA ALA A 95 -3.66 7.19 -5.67
C ALA A 95 -4.96 7.80 -5.12
N TYR A 96 -4.98 8.14 -3.83
CA TYR A 96 -6.13 8.77 -3.19
C TYR A 96 -6.44 10.14 -3.85
N GLU A 97 -5.44 11.01 -3.99
CA GLU A 97 -5.60 12.31 -4.66
C GLU A 97 -6.03 12.16 -6.12
N TYR A 98 -5.47 11.18 -6.83
CA TYR A 98 -5.82 10.88 -8.21
C TYR A 98 -7.30 10.48 -8.34
N PHE A 99 -7.81 9.60 -7.47
CA PHE A 99 -9.22 9.22 -7.51
C PHE A 99 -10.16 10.37 -7.15
N LEU A 100 -9.82 11.19 -6.15
CA LEU A 100 -10.59 12.41 -5.86
C LEU A 100 -10.63 13.35 -7.09
N SER A 101 -9.51 13.53 -7.78
CA SER A 101 -9.44 14.37 -8.99
C SER A 101 -10.26 13.83 -10.17
N ASN A 102 -10.54 12.52 -10.19
CA ASN A 102 -11.39 11.86 -11.19
C ASN A 102 -12.89 11.87 -10.83
N GLY A 103 -13.26 12.57 -9.74
CA GLY A 103 -14.62 12.76 -9.29
C GLY A 103 -15.18 11.63 -8.44
N TYR A 104 -14.34 10.74 -7.89
CA TYR A 104 -14.79 9.74 -6.93
C TYR A 104 -15.07 10.38 -5.57
N GLU A 105 -16.24 10.08 -5.02
CA GLU A 105 -16.54 10.29 -3.62
C GLU A 105 -16.06 9.06 -2.85
N ILE A 106 -15.11 9.25 -1.92
CA ILE A 106 -14.53 8.15 -1.15
C ILE A 106 -14.90 8.35 0.31
N ASN A 107 -15.68 7.41 0.86
CA ASN A 107 -16.19 7.45 2.23
C ASN A 107 -15.52 6.40 3.12
N THR A 108 -14.94 5.36 2.52
CA THR A 108 -14.24 4.31 3.26
C THR A 108 -12.85 4.00 2.67
N TYR A 109 -11.97 3.49 3.53
CA TYR A 109 -10.66 2.98 3.17
C TYR A 109 -10.50 1.56 3.69
N SER A 110 -10.33 0.59 2.79
CA SER A 110 -10.05 -0.81 3.12
C SER A 110 -8.57 -1.14 2.97
N SER A 111 -8.01 -1.75 4.02
CA SER A 111 -6.66 -2.31 4.02
C SER A 111 -6.70 -3.76 4.49
N TYR A 112 -5.95 -4.63 3.82
CA TYR A 112 -5.86 -6.05 4.14
C TYR A 112 -4.45 -6.41 4.63
N TRP A 113 -4.37 -7.05 5.79
CA TRP A 113 -3.13 -7.33 6.50
C TRP A 113 -2.95 -8.84 6.70
N ILE A 114 -1.98 -9.40 6.02
CA ILE A 114 -1.72 -10.85 6.07
C ILE A 114 -0.82 -11.18 7.28
N PRO A 115 -1.25 -12.09 8.19
CA PRO A 115 -0.35 -12.76 9.12
C PRO A 115 0.44 -13.80 8.35
N SER A 116 1.73 -13.58 8.12
CA SER A 116 2.49 -14.63 7.46
C SER A 116 3.95 -14.66 7.90
N LEU A 117 4.51 -15.87 7.83
CA LEU A 117 5.95 -16.12 7.79
C LEU A 117 6.46 -16.28 6.34
N ASP A 118 5.59 -16.10 5.34
CA ASP A 118 5.88 -16.11 3.91
C ASP A 118 6.31 -14.71 3.42
N LYS A 119 6.74 -14.60 2.16
CA LYS A 119 7.40 -13.43 1.53
C LYS A 119 6.67 -12.08 1.69
N PHE A 120 5.41 -12.04 2.11
CA PHE A 120 4.53 -10.86 2.07
C PHE A 120 3.91 -10.44 3.40
N ALA A 121 4.51 -10.80 4.55
CA ALA A 121 3.93 -10.45 5.85
C ALA A 121 3.70 -8.94 6.05
N SER A 122 2.53 -8.60 6.57
CA SER A 122 2.16 -7.21 6.84
C SER A 122 2.81 -6.68 8.12
N THR A 123 3.53 -5.56 7.99
CA THR A 123 4.02 -4.81 9.15
C THR A 123 2.88 -4.24 10.00
N ASN A 124 1.71 -3.96 9.38
CA ASN A 124 0.52 -3.57 10.11
C ASN A 124 0.03 -4.70 11.00
N TYR A 125 -0.11 -5.92 10.46
CA TYR A 125 -0.50 -7.07 11.25
C TYR A 125 0.46 -7.27 12.43
N SER A 126 1.77 -7.27 12.17
CA SER A 126 2.80 -7.43 13.21
C SER A 126 2.74 -6.35 14.30
N GLN A 127 2.43 -5.11 13.93
CA GLN A 127 2.25 -4.02 14.88
C GLN A 127 0.95 -4.20 15.68
N TYR A 128 -0.16 -4.43 14.98
CA TYR A 128 -1.49 -4.66 15.53
C TYR A 128 -1.49 -5.78 16.57
N SER A 129 -1.03 -6.99 16.21
CA SER A 129 -1.01 -8.13 17.14
C SER A 129 -0.15 -7.89 18.38
N ARG A 130 0.94 -7.12 18.24
CA ARG A 130 1.80 -6.74 19.37
C ARG A 130 1.12 -5.74 20.30
N MET A 131 0.26 -4.87 19.78
CA MET A 131 -0.53 -3.93 20.56
C MET A 131 -1.67 -4.65 21.30
N LEU A 132 -2.36 -5.59 20.65
CA LEU A 132 -3.35 -6.44 21.30
C LEU A 132 -2.75 -7.23 22.47
N LYS A 133 -1.55 -7.81 22.29
CA LYS A 133 -0.83 -8.51 23.38
C LYS A 133 -0.50 -7.63 24.58
N LYS A 134 -0.52 -6.31 24.41
CA LYS A 134 -0.32 -5.33 25.49
C LYS A 134 -1.64 -4.85 26.11
N GLY A 135 -2.78 -5.41 25.70
CA GLY A 135 -4.10 -5.02 26.18
C GLY A 135 -4.63 -3.71 25.57
N ILE A 136 -4.06 -3.27 24.45
CA ILE A 136 -4.60 -2.11 23.71
C ILE A 136 -5.87 -2.55 22.99
N ASP A 137 -6.89 -1.69 23.00
CA ASP A 137 -8.14 -1.89 22.29
C ASP A 137 -7.91 -2.17 20.79
N PRO A 138 -8.64 -3.11 20.16
CA PRO A 138 -8.49 -3.42 18.75
C PRO A 138 -8.59 -2.22 17.81
N GLU A 139 -9.51 -1.29 18.03
CA GLU A 139 -9.64 -0.14 17.15
C GLU A 139 -8.46 0.81 17.29
N ASP A 140 -8.05 1.08 18.52
CA ASP A 140 -6.87 1.92 18.79
C ASP A 140 -5.60 1.29 18.21
N ALA A 141 -5.46 -0.03 18.34
CA ALA A 141 -4.36 -0.78 17.75
C ALA A 141 -4.36 -0.67 16.21
N ALA A 142 -5.52 -0.75 15.57
CA ALA A 142 -5.67 -0.62 14.13
C ALA A 142 -5.36 0.81 13.66
N LYS A 143 -5.91 1.84 14.32
CA LYS A 143 -5.64 3.27 14.06
C LYS A 143 -4.17 3.61 14.25
N ALA A 144 -3.47 2.94 15.17
CA ALA A 144 -2.05 3.15 15.41
C ALA A 144 -1.13 2.54 14.34
N THR A 145 -1.61 1.67 13.44
CA THR A 145 -0.80 1.14 12.33
C THR A 145 -0.43 2.25 11.33
N TRP A 146 0.53 2.02 10.41
CA TRP A 146 0.88 3.07 9.46
C TRP A 146 -0.24 3.35 8.45
N THR A 147 -1.03 2.33 8.07
CA THR A 147 -2.23 2.53 7.25
C THR A 147 -3.35 3.16 8.05
N GLY A 148 -3.51 2.84 9.35
CA GLY A 148 -4.48 3.51 10.22
C GLY A 148 -4.18 5.00 10.41
N ARG A 149 -2.91 5.37 10.61
CA ARG A 149 -2.51 6.78 10.67
C ARG A 149 -2.75 7.49 9.34
N LEU A 150 -2.43 6.84 8.22
CA LEU A 150 -2.72 7.39 6.89
C LEU A 150 -4.24 7.54 6.64
N ALA A 151 -5.04 6.59 7.13
CA ALA A 151 -6.50 6.68 7.08
C ALA A 151 -6.98 7.96 7.79
N GLY A 152 -6.45 8.25 8.98
CA GLY A 152 -6.72 9.48 9.72
C GLY A 152 -6.29 10.75 8.98
N GLU A 153 -5.15 10.74 8.26
CA GLU A 153 -4.73 11.86 7.41
C GLU A 153 -5.71 12.13 6.26
N PHE A 154 -6.38 11.10 5.75
CA PHE A 154 -7.45 11.22 4.74
C PHE A 154 -8.83 11.53 5.35
N GLY A 155 -8.94 11.65 6.67
CA GLY A 155 -10.19 11.91 7.38
C GLY A 155 -11.02 10.67 7.74
N PHE A 156 -10.51 9.45 7.51
CA PHE A 156 -11.16 8.21 7.95
C PHE A 156 -10.80 7.92 9.42
N THR A 157 -11.51 8.54 10.36
CA THR A 157 -11.20 8.48 11.80
C THR A 157 -11.94 7.38 12.56
N GLU A 158 -12.96 6.77 11.95
CA GLU A 158 -13.75 5.70 12.54
C GLU A 158 -13.42 4.34 11.90
N ILE A 159 -13.72 3.26 12.61
CA ILE A 159 -13.65 1.91 12.06
C ILE A 159 -15.06 1.44 11.77
N GLU A 160 -15.31 1.07 10.52
CA GLU A 160 -16.58 0.47 10.11
C GLU A 160 -16.60 -1.02 10.41
N SER A 161 -15.51 -1.73 10.08
CA SER A 161 -15.41 -3.16 10.33
C SER A 161 -13.97 -3.65 10.43
N MET A 162 -13.80 -4.74 11.19
CA MET A 162 -12.59 -5.54 11.26
C MET A 162 -12.99 -7.00 11.11
N ALA A 163 -12.48 -7.68 10.09
CA ALA A 163 -12.84 -9.07 9.79
C ALA A 163 -11.58 -9.89 9.49
N GLU A 164 -11.41 -10.99 10.20
CA GLU A 164 -10.39 -12.00 9.89
C GLU A 164 -10.99 -13.04 8.93
N ASP A 165 -10.22 -13.43 7.92
CA ASP A 165 -10.56 -14.56 7.06
C ASP A 165 -10.01 -15.89 7.61
N GLU A 166 -10.35 -17.00 6.94
CA GLU A 166 -9.95 -18.36 7.33
C GLU A 166 -8.42 -18.56 7.35
N SER A 167 -7.66 -17.71 6.64
CA SER A 167 -6.20 -17.73 6.63
C SER A 167 -5.58 -16.83 7.72
N GLY A 168 -6.41 -16.18 8.53
CA GLY A 168 -6.03 -15.21 9.55
C GLY A 168 -5.79 -13.80 9.02
N GLY A 169 -5.95 -13.57 7.72
CA GLY A 169 -5.83 -12.26 7.09
C GLY A 169 -6.84 -11.28 7.66
N LEU A 170 -6.36 -10.15 8.20
CA LEU A 170 -7.22 -9.14 8.79
C LEU A 170 -7.54 -8.05 7.76
N ARG A 171 -8.82 -7.93 7.40
CA ARG A 171 -9.34 -6.77 6.68
C ARG A 171 -9.81 -5.73 7.69
N VAL A 172 -9.34 -4.50 7.54
CA VAL A 172 -9.79 -3.34 8.32
C VAL A 172 -10.37 -2.31 7.37
N VAL A 173 -11.60 -1.86 7.66
CA VAL A 173 -12.29 -0.80 6.92
C VAL A 173 -12.42 0.42 7.82
N PHE A 174 -11.75 1.50 7.43
CA PHE A 174 -11.86 2.81 8.06
C PHE A 174 -12.94 3.61 7.34
N LYS A 175 -13.72 4.42 8.06
CA LYS A 175 -14.74 5.30 7.48
C LYS A 175 -14.60 6.73 7.97
N LYS A 176 -15.11 7.67 7.18
CA LYS A 176 -15.30 9.07 7.61
C LYS A 176 -16.38 9.11 8.70
N PRO A 177 -16.29 10.05 9.65
CA PRO A 177 -17.38 10.27 10.59
C PRO A 177 -18.63 10.70 9.84
N ASP A 178 -19.80 10.29 10.33
CA ASP A 178 -21.07 10.69 9.75
C ASP A 178 -21.18 12.22 9.81
N GLN A 179 -21.49 12.87 8.68
CA GLN A 179 -21.77 14.30 8.66
C GLN A 179 -23.15 14.52 9.27
N GLY A 180 -23.19 14.82 10.58
CA GLY A 180 -24.42 15.19 11.29
C GLY A 180 -25.02 16.51 10.83
#